data_AF-A0A914JGT2-F1
#
_entry.id   AF-A0A914JGT2-F1
#
_cell.length_a   1.000
_cell.length_b   1.000
_cell.length_c   1.000
_cell.angle_alpha   90.00
_cell.angle_beta   90.00
_cell.angle_gamma   90.00
#
_symmetry.space_group_name_H-M   'P 1'
#
loop_
_entity.id
_entity.type
_entity.pdbx_description
1 polymer ?
#
loop_
_entity_poly.entity_id
_entity_poly.type
_entity_poly.pdbx_seq_one_letter_code
_entity_poly.pdbx_strand_id
1 'polypeptide(L)'
;MTDSPRTEKYLQLKKNHQIRTKSLEVYQESCHILASSMEVLEKENVDLKNRIERIQAQLLKKEELICLLEKERESLLEDRDRFQTVSNNLRRDYSALKRDCAKTQKENEELQRKYDVLDQISKDAQERNKHLSQQLEEKRKDLDELEDKCFQLEKDLEKERKESNFADLSLTRATASLEEWGIERNAYEDQCRRLTEENKALRSIIDDEKQEVTLEVEQLKLVLAEAQSDAEKYRTQFEMATQERKMLKEQHEESRKENEFYQKQIEETKLEQIRSEFETVKKSLEEMTKLQVETEERRLKMLEIFKDSRKKTITNLRPRFASLRSCDCRAGPFRSTKTAPSWRP
;
A
#
# COMPACT_ATOMS: atom_id res chain seq x y z
N MET A 1 -45.17 -79.12 84.90
CA MET A 1 -45.20 -78.07 83.87
C MET A 1 -44.17 -78.45 82.82
N THR A 2 -44.62 -79.05 81.72
CA THR A 2 -43.74 -79.56 80.65
C THR A 2 -44.02 -78.74 79.40
N ASP A 3 -43.14 -77.78 79.12
CA ASP A 3 -43.13 -77.07 77.84
C ASP A 3 -42.80 -78.07 76.73
N SER A 4 -43.74 -78.21 75.77
CA SER A 4 -43.56 -79.10 74.63
C SER A 4 -42.52 -78.51 73.67
N PRO A 5 -41.50 -79.28 73.23
CA PRO A 5 -40.51 -78.84 72.22
C PRO A 5 -41.13 -78.34 70.90
N ARG A 6 -42.40 -78.69 70.63
CA ARG A 6 -43.18 -78.20 69.48
C ARG A 6 -43.58 -76.73 69.62
N THR A 7 -43.90 -76.26 70.83
CA THR A 7 -44.36 -74.89 71.07
C THR A 7 -43.20 -73.90 70.93
N GLU A 8 -42.01 -74.28 71.39
CA GLU A 8 -40.78 -73.48 71.25
C GLU A 8 -40.35 -73.37 69.79
N LYS A 9 -40.40 -74.48 69.03
CA LYS A 9 -40.13 -74.50 67.59
C LYS A 9 -41.11 -73.64 66.79
N TYR A 10 -42.39 -73.63 67.17
CA TYR A 10 -43.41 -72.79 66.53
C TYR A 10 -43.22 -71.30 66.84
N LEU A 11 -42.92 -70.95 68.10
CA LEU A 11 -42.58 -69.59 68.50
C LEU A 11 -41.33 -69.06 67.78
N GLN A 12 -40.33 -69.93 67.59
CA GLN A 12 -39.11 -69.60 66.86
C GLN A 12 -39.38 -69.43 65.35
N LEU A 13 -40.26 -70.24 64.75
CA LEU A 13 -40.72 -70.06 63.37
C LEU A 13 -41.50 -68.75 63.19
N LYS A 14 -42.37 -68.39 64.14
CA LYS A 14 -43.13 -67.12 64.12
C LYS A 14 -42.21 -65.90 64.24
N LYS A 15 -41.23 -65.94 65.15
CA LYS A 15 -40.17 -64.91 65.26
C LYS A 15 -39.34 -64.82 63.98
N ASN A 16 -38.93 -65.96 63.41
CA ASN A 16 -38.18 -66.00 62.15
C ASN A 16 -39.00 -65.47 60.96
N HIS A 17 -40.31 -65.72 60.92
CA HIS A 17 -41.20 -65.17 59.90
C HIS A 17 -41.34 -63.66 60.04
N GLN A 18 -41.57 -63.14 61.26
CA GLN A 18 -41.62 -61.70 61.53
C GLN A 18 -40.31 -60.99 61.17
N ILE A 19 -39.15 -61.59 61.49
CA ILE A 19 -37.84 -61.04 61.10
C ILE A 19 -37.71 -61.00 59.57
N ARG A 20 -38.12 -62.06 58.86
CA ARG A 20 -38.08 -62.09 57.37
C ARG A 20 -38.98 -61.03 56.75
N THR A 21 -40.20 -60.84 57.26
CA THR A 21 -41.13 -59.84 56.75
C THR A 21 -40.56 -58.43 56.93
N LYS A 22 -40.03 -58.11 58.13
CA LYS A 22 -39.36 -56.83 58.38
C LYS A 22 -38.10 -56.64 57.52
N SER A 23 -37.30 -57.69 57.33
CA SER A 23 -36.12 -57.62 56.44
C SER A 23 -36.49 -57.42 54.98
N LEU A 24 -37.63 -57.97 54.53
CA LEU A 24 -38.15 -57.76 53.17
C LEU A 24 -38.71 -56.34 53.00
N GLU A 25 -39.43 -55.81 53.98
CA GLU A 25 -39.92 -54.42 54.00
C GLU A 25 -38.74 -53.43 53.91
N VAL A 26 -37.72 -53.59 54.76
CA VAL A 26 -36.51 -52.75 54.74
C VAL A 26 -35.77 -52.87 53.39
N TYR A 27 -35.71 -54.07 52.80
CA TYR A 27 -35.10 -54.27 51.49
C TYR A 27 -35.92 -53.59 50.37
N GLN A 28 -37.25 -53.63 50.43
CA GLN A 28 -38.14 -52.98 49.48
C GLN A 28 -38.03 -51.45 49.57
N GLU A 29 -38.02 -50.89 50.78
CA GLU A 29 -37.78 -49.47 51.02
C GLU A 29 -36.41 -49.03 50.51
N SER A 30 -35.36 -49.82 50.79
CA SER A 30 -34.01 -49.55 50.29
C SER A 30 -33.94 -49.59 48.76
N CYS A 31 -34.63 -50.54 48.11
CA CYS A 31 -34.72 -50.61 46.66
C CYS A 31 -35.47 -49.40 46.09
N HIS A 32 -36.53 -48.94 46.76
CA HIS A 32 -37.30 -47.79 46.31
C HIS A 32 -36.48 -46.50 46.40
N ILE A 33 -35.78 -46.29 47.52
CA ILE A 33 -34.88 -45.15 47.72
C ILE A 33 -33.78 -45.16 46.66
N LEU A 34 -33.12 -46.31 46.43
CA LEU A 34 -32.07 -46.43 45.41
C LEU A 34 -32.58 -46.17 43.99
N ALA A 35 -33.78 -46.66 43.65
CA ALA A 35 -34.40 -46.43 42.35
C ALA A 35 -34.73 -44.94 42.14
N SER A 36 -35.29 -44.27 43.16
CA SER A 36 -35.55 -42.84 43.13
C SER A 36 -34.27 -42.01 43.03
N SER A 37 -33.21 -42.39 43.75
CA SER A 37 -31.91 -41.74 43.64
C SER A 37 -31.24 -41.96 42.28
N MET A 38 -31.43 -43.13 41.65
CA MET A 38 -30.95 -43.37 40.27
C MET A 38 -31.69 -42.49 39.26
N GLU A 39 -33.00 -42.34 39.39
CA GLU A 39 -33.80 -41.50 38.49
C GLU A 39 -33.38 -40.02 38.58
N VAL A 40 -33.04 -39.54 39.77
CA VAL A 40 -32.49 -38.20 39.97
C VAL A 40 -31.14 -38.03 39.26
N LEU A 41 -30.20 -38.97 39.46
CA LEU A 41 -28.89 -38.90 38.78
C LEU A 41 -29.01 -39.01 37.25
N GLU A 42 -29.98 -39.77 36.73
CA GLU A 42 -30.25 -39.85 35.30
C GLU A 42 -30.75 -38.52 34.72
N LYS A 43 -31.67 -37.84 35.42
CA LYS A 43 -32.15 -36.51 35.03
C LYS A 43 -31.02 -35.48 35.09
N GLU A 44 -30.27 -35.46 36.19
CA GLU A 44 -29.13 -34.55 36.36
C GLU A 44 -28.09 -34.72 35.24
N ASN A 45 -27.79 -35.95 34.85
CA ASN A 45 -26.82 -36.23 33.79
C ASN A 45 -27.32 -35.83 32.39
N VAL A 46 -28.61 -36.04 32.09
CA VAL A 46 -29.22 -35.53 30.86
C VAL A 46 -29.15 -34.00 30.82
N ASP A 47 -29.42 -33.32 31.94
CA ASP A 47 -29.31 -31.86 32.03
C ASP A 47 -27.86 -31.37 31.88
N LEU A 48 -26.89 -32.05 32.50
CA LEU A 48 -25.46 -31.76 32.33
C LEU A 48 -25.03 -31.91 30.87
N LYS A 49 -25.44 -33.00 30.20
CA LYS A 49 -25.12 -33.25 28.79
C LYS A 49 -25.69 -32.16 27.89
N ASN A 50 -26.96 -31.78 28.08
CA ASN A 50 -27.59 -30.71 27.33
C ASN A 50 -26.90 -29.35 27.55
N ARG A 51 -26.42 -29.07 28.77
CA ARG A 51 -25.66 -27.85 29.08
C ARG A 51 -24.28 -27.85 28.42
N ILE A 52 -23.57 -28.98 28.44
CA ILE A 52 -22.27 -29.18 27.79
C ILE A 52 -22.39 -28.93 26.28
N GLU A 53 -23.39 -29.52 25.61
CA GLU A 53 -23.60 -29.34 24.17
C GLU A 53 -23.87 -27.87 23.80
N ARG A 54 -24.65 -27.14 24.61
CA ARG A 54 -24.88 -25.69 24.40
C ARG A 54 -23.61 -24.87 24.54
N ILE A 55 -22.80 -25.17 25.56
CA ILE A 55 -21.53 -24.46 25.80
C ILE A 55 -20.52 -24.74 24.68
N GLN A 56 -20.43 -25.99 24.21
CA GLN A 56 -19.58 -26.36 23.06
C GLN A 56 -19.99 -25.62 21.78
N ALA A 57 -21.28 -25.50 21.50
CA ALA A 57 -21.77 -24.75 20.35
C ALA A 57 -21.46 -23.24 20.45
N GLN A 58 -21.45 -22.67 21.67
CA GLN A 58 -21.05 -21.28 21.89
C GLN A 58 -19.54 -21.08 21.72
N LEU A 59 -18.72 -22.03 22.17
CA LEU A 59 -17.26 -21.98 21.98
C LEU A 59 -16.88 -21.95 20.50
N LEU A 60 -17.44 -22.86 19.70
CA LEU A 60 -17.18 -22.91 18.25
C LEU A 60 -17.49 -21.57 17.56
N LYS A 61 -18.64 -20.96 17.88
CA LYS A 61 -19.00 -19.64 17.33
C LYS A 61 -18.03 -18.53 17.72
N LYS A 62 -17.48 -18.59 18.95
CA LYS A 62 -16.49 -17.62 19.41
C LYS A 62 -15.12 -17.85 18.74
N GLU A 63 -14.71 -19.10 18.54
CA GLU A 63 -13.48 -19.44 17.80
C GLU A 63 -13.52 -18.93 16.35
N GLU A 64 -14.64 -19.15 15.65
CA GLU A 64 -14.85 -18.64 14.29
C GLU A 64 -14.73 -17.12 14.23
N LEU A 65 -15.35 -16.42 15.19
CA LEU A 65 -15.29 -14.96 15.26
C LEU A 65 -13.87 -14.44 15.55
N ILE A 66 -13.14 -15.09 16.45
CA ILE A 66 -11.73 -14.75 16.72
C ILE A 66 -10.90 -14.90 15.45
N CYS A 67 -11.04 -16.00 14.73
CA CYS A 67 -10.30 -16.25 13.49
C CYS A 67 -10.57 -15.21 12.40
N LEU A 68 -11.83 -14.75 12.27
CA LEU A 68 -12.19 -13.70 11.30
C LEU A 68 -11.52 -12.36 11.66
N LEU A 69 -11.60 -11.96 12.93
CA LEU A 69 -11.01 -10.70 13.40
C LEU A 69 -9.47 -10.70 13.32
N GLU A 70 -8.82 -11.85 13.53
CA GLU A 70 -7.37 -11.98 13.36
C GLU A 70 -6.95 -11.79 11.89
N LYS A 71 -7.70 -12.37 10.95
CA LYS A 71 -7.46 -12.18 9.51
C LYS A 71 -7.65 -10.72 9.08
N GLU A 72 -8.70 -10.06 9.56
CA GLU A 72 -8.93 -8.64 9.28
C GLU A 72 -7.79 -7.78 9.83
N ARG A 73 -7.32 -8.06 11.06
CA ARG A 73 -6.18 -7.36 11.65
C ARG A 73 -4.90 -7.54 10.84
N GLU A 74 -4.61 -8.74 10.36
CA GLU A 74 -3.44 -9.00 9.51
C GLU A 74 -3.52 -8.23 8.18
N SER A 75 -4.68 -8.25 7.51
CA SER A 75 -4.91 -7.49 6.27
C SER A 75 -4.67 -5.99 6.48
N LEU A 76 -5.18 -5.42 7.57
CA LEU A 76 -4.99 -4.00 7.88
C LEU A 76 -3.52 -3.64 8.16
N LEU A 77 -2.76 -4.55 8.78
CA LEU A 77 -1.32 -4.36 9.00
C LEU A 77 -0.53 -4.40 7.69
N GLU A 78 -0.87 -5.31 6.77
CA GLU A 78 -0.28 -5.36 5.44
C GLU A 78 -0.56 -4.07 4.64
N ASP A 79 -1.81 -3.59 4.65
CA ASP A 79 -2.19 -2.37 3.95
C ASP A 79 -1.41 -1.16 4.49
N ARG A 80 -1.26 -1.05 5.81
CA ARG A 80 -0.44 -0.01 6.44
C ARG A 80 0.99 -0.01 5.91
N ASP A 81 1.63 -1.17 5.82
CA ASP A 81 3.01 -1.30 5.37
C ASP A 81 3.15 -0.97 3.86
N ARG A 82 2.14 -1.31 3.04
CA ARG A 82 2.06 -0.90 1.62
C ARG A 82 1.93 0.61 1.48
N PHE A 83 1.01 1.25 2.23
CA PHE A 83 0.85 2.71 2.22
C PHE A 83 2.12 3.43 2.67
N GLN A 84 2.80 2.92 3.70
CA GLN A 84 4.08 3.47 4.16
C GLN A 84 5.14 3.43 3.04
N THR A 85 5.20 2.33 2.28
CA THR A 85 6.14 2.17 1.17
C THR A 85 5.86 3.15 0.04
N VAL A 86 4.60 3.25 -0.39
CA VAL A 86 4.17 4.21 -1.43
C VAL A 86 4.46 5.65 -1.02
N SER A 87 4.15 6.02 0.22
CA SER A 87 4.41 7.36 0.79
C SER A 87 5.91 7.70 0.79
N ASN A 88 6.78 6.74 1.11
CA ASN A 88 8.22 6.93 1.10
C ASN A 88 8.77 7.12 -0.32
N ASN A 89 8.28 6.37 -1.30
CA ASN A 89 8.68 6.52 -2.70
C ASN A 89 8.29 7.89 -3.25
N LEU A 90 7.02 8.29 -3.05
CA LEU A 90 6.54 9.62 -3.45
C LEU A 90 7.33 10.75 -2.80
N ARG A 91 7.72 10.61 -1.52
CA ARG A 91 8.58 11.58 -0.85
C ARG A 91 9.94 11.70 -1.55
N ARG A 92 10.54 10.59 -1.96
CA ARG A 92 11.82 10.59 -2.69
C ARG A 92 11.68 11.25 -4.05
N ASP A 93 10.64 10.89 -4.81
CA ASP A 93 10.37 11.42 -6.15
C ASP A 93 10.11 12.91 -6.10
N TYR A 94 9.27 13.37 -5.17
CA TYR A 94 9.04 14.80 -4.92
C TYR A 94 10.34 15.56 -4.59
N SER A 95 11.21 14.98 -3.76
CA SER A 95 12.50 15.58 -3.43
C SER A 95 13.49 15.58 -4.60
N ALA A 96 13.39 14.64 -5.54
CA ALA A 96 14.16 14.65 -6.79
C ALA A 96 13.63 15.74 -7.73
N LEU A 97 12.33 15.71 -8.04
CA LEU A 97 11.64 16.71 -8.87
C LEU A 97 11.86 18.15 -8.39
N LYS A 98 11.83 18.39 -7.08
CA LYS A 98 12.13 19.72 -6.52
C LYS A 98 13.54 20.20 -6.86
N ARG A 99 14.53 19.29 -6.83
CA ARG A 99 15.92 19.62 -7.15
C ARG A 99 16.09 19.84 -8.65
N ASP A 100 15.48 19.00 -9.46
CA ASP A 100 15.56 19.10 -10.91
C ASP A 100 14.89 20.39 -11.42
N CYS A 101 13.70 20.72 -10.91
CA CYS A 101 13.03 21.98 -11.23
C CYS A 101 13.88 23.20 -10.85
N ALA A 102 14.53 23.18 -9.69
CA ALA A 102 15.43 24.26 -9.27
C ALA A 102 16.70 24.35 -10.15
N LYS A 103 17.23 23.21 -10.61
CA LYS A 103 18.39 23.16 -11.50
C LYS A 103 18.03 23.73 -12.88
N THR A 104 16.94 23.27 -13.48
CA THR A 104 16.48 23.73 -14.80
C THR A 104 16.13 25.21 -14.78
N GLN A 105 15.51 25.71 -13.71
CA GLN A 105 15.23 27.14 -13.56
C GLN A 105 16.52 27.97 -13.55
N LYS A 106 17.56 27.50 -12.85
CA LYS A 106 18.87 28.18 -12.84
C LYS A 106 19.56 28.16 -14.20
N GLU A 107 19.53 27.03 -14.90
CA GLU A 107 20.10 26.91 -16.26
C GLU A 107 19.39 27.86 -17.24
N ASN A 108 18.08 28.00 -17.11
CA ASN A 108 17.28 28.92 -17.92
C ASN A 108 17.61 30.40 -17.61
N GLU A 109 17.77 30.76 -16.33
CA GLU A 109 18.25 32.10 -15.94
C GLU A 109 19.65 32.41 -16.49
N GLU A 110 20.56 31.44 -16.50
CA GLU A 110 21.90 31.59 -17.07
C GLU A 110 21.87 31.74 -18.60
N LEU A 111 21.04 30.96 -19.29
CA LEU A 111 20.82 31.08 -20.74
C LEU A 111 20.20 32.43 -21.10
N GLN A 112 19.21 32.90 -20.33
CA GLN A 112 18.61 34.23 -20.54
C GLN A 112 19.66 35.33 -20.43
N ARG A 113 20.53 35.29 -19.42
CA ARG A 113 21.62 36.28 -19.28
C ARG A 113 22.57 36.24 -20.46
N LYS A 114 22.94 35.05 -20.97
CA LYS A 114 23.78 34.92 -22.16
C LYS A 114 23.10 35.50 -23.40
N TYR A 115 21.81 35.21 -23.56
CA TYR A 115 20.99 35.76 -24.63
C TYR A 115 20.93 37.28 -24.56
N ASP A 116 20.65 37.87 -23.39
CA ASP A 116 20.55 39.32 -23.23
C ASP A 116 21.89 40.03 -23.56
N VAL A 117 23.02 39.44 -23.15
CA VAL A 117 24.36 39.95 -23.49
C VAL A 117 24.62 39.88 -25.00
N LEU A 118 24.28 38.76 -25.65
CA LEU A 118 24.50 38.61 -27.09
C LEU A 118 23.52 39.44 -27.94
N ASP A 119 22.29 39.63 -27.48
CA ASP A 119 21.34 40.57 -28.10
C ASP A 119 21.87 42.01 -28.01
N GLN A 120 22.50 42.38 -26.89
CA GLN A 120 23.17 43.67 -26.77
C GLN A 120 24.38 43.78 -27.70
N ILE A 121 25.25 42.76 -27.77
CA ILE A 121 26.37 42.72 -28.72
C ILE A 121 25.87 42.84 -30.16
N SER A 122 24.75 42.19 -30.50
CA SER A 122 24.12 42.31 -31.81
C SER A 122 23.63 43.73 -32.11
N LYS A 123 23.07 44.44 -31.12
CA LYS A 123 22.65 45.84 -31.29
C LYS A 123 23.87 46.73 -31.51
N ASP A 124 24.91 46.56 -30.71
CA ASP A 124 26.15 47.32 -30.82
C ASP A 124 26.84 47.07 -32.17
N ALA A 125 26.88 45.80 -32.63
CA ALA A 125 27.40 45.43 -33.95
C ALA A 125 26.57 46.03 -35.10
N GLN A 126 25.24 46.08 -34.96
CA GLN A 126 24.38 46.76 -35.94
C GLN A 126 24.64 48.27 -36.01
N GLU A 127 24.84 48.92 -34.86
CA GLU A 127 25.19 50.34 -34.81
C GLU A 127 26.56 50.60 -35.44
N ARG A 128 27.56 49.76 -35.12
CA ARG A 128 28.88 49.82 -35.75
C ARG A 128 28.79 49.61 -37.26
N ASN A 129 28.01 48.64 -37.73
CA ASN A 129 27.79 48.41 -39.16
C ASN A 129 27.09 49.58 -39.84
N LYS A 130 26.15 50.26 -39.18
CA LYS A 130 25.56 51.50 -39.70
C LYS A 130 26.62 52.58 -39.86
N HIS A 131 27.49 52.76 -38.87
CA HIS A 131 28.58 53.73 -38.94
C HIS A 131 29.59 53.39 -40.05
N LEU A 132 30.01 52.13 -40.15
CA LEU A 132 30.93 51.68 -41.20
C LEU A 132 30.29 51.83 -42.59
N SER A 133 28.99 51.56 -42.72
CA SER A 133 28.24 51.76 -43.97
C SER A 133 28.18 53.23 -44.38
N GLN A 134 28.01 54.15 -43.42
CA GLN A 134 28.06 55.59 -43.68
C GLN A 134 29.45 56.04 -44.14
N GLN A 135 30.50 55.59 -43.47
CA GLN A 135 31.89 55.85 -43.89
C GLN A 135 32.15 55.30 -45.29
N LEU A 136 31.63 54.12 -45.61
CA LEU A 136 31.77 53.49 -46.93
C LEU A 136 31.08 54.33 -48.01
N GLU A 137 29.89 54.87 -47.71
CA GLU A 137 29.17 55.76 -48.62
C GLU A 137 29.90 57.10 -48.82
N GLU A 138 30.47 57.68 -47.76
CA GLU A 138 31.33 58.88 -47.87
C GLU A 138 32.56 58.59 -48.73
N LYS A 139 33.26 57.48 -48.48
CA LYS A 139 34.44 57.07 -49.26
C LYS A 139 34.13 56.79 -50.72
N ARG A 140 32.92 56.32 -51.04
CA ARG A 140 32.47 56.18 -52.44
C ARG A 140 32.23 57.52 -53.10
N LYS A 141 31.61 58.48 -52.40
CA LYS A 141 31.47 59.85 -52.92
C LYS A 141 32.83 60.50 -53.16
N ASP A 142 33.77 60.34 -52.23
CA ASP A 142 35.15 60.80 -52.40
C ASP A 142 35.79 60.18 -53.65
N LEU A 143 35.56 58.89 -53.90
CA LEU A 143 36.04 58.18 -55.08
C LEU A 143 35.42 58.76 -56.36
N ASP A 144 34.09 58.90 -56.40
CA ASP A 144 33.35 59.43 -57.55
C ASP A 144 33.82 60.87 -57.87
N GLU A 145 34.02 61.72 -56.85
CA GLU A 145 34.54 63.08 -57.03
C GLU A 145 35.98 63.10 -57.58
N LEU A 146 36.82 62.16 -57.15
CA LEU A 146 38.20 62.02 -57.64
C LEU A 146 38.24 61.47 -59.07
N GLU A 147 37.38 60.51 -59.41
CA GLU A 147 37.21 60.00 -60.77
C GLU A 147 36.71 61.09 -61.71
N ASP A 148 35.75 61.91 -61.27
CA ASP A 148 35.26 63.08 -62.02
C ASP A 148 36.36 64.12 -62.23
N LYS A 149 37.18 64.40 -61.21
CA LYS A 149 38.36 65.27 -61.34
C LYS A 149 39.36 64.70 -62.34
N CYS A 150 39.67 63.41 -62.26
CA CYS A 150 40.54 62.74 -63.23
C CYS A 150 40.01 62.88 -64.66
N PHE A 151 38.71 62.62 -64.86
CA PHE A 151 38.06 62.75 -66.15
C PHE A 151 38.08 64.19 -66.69
N GLN A 152 37.80 65.17 -65.82
CA GLN A 152 37.87 66.58 -66.18
C GLN A 152 39.31 66.98 -66.54
N LEU A 153 40.29 66.47 -65.80
CA LEU A 153 41.69 66.73 -66.11
C LEU A 153 42.08 66.12 -67.46
N GLU A 154 41.70 64.87 -67.75
CA GLU A 154 41.93 64.24 -69.06
C GLU A 154 41.32 65.06 -70.21
N LYS A 155 40.13 65.63 -69.99
CA LYS A 155 39.43 66.47 -70.96
C LYS A 155 40.13 67.80 -71.20
N ASP A 156 40.64 68.44 -70.16
CA ASP A 156 41.39 69.71 -70.28
C ASP A 156 42.77 69.49 -70.90
N LEU A 157 43.43 68.37 -70.59
CA LEU A 157 44.66 67.91 -71.22
C LEU A 157 44.45 67.64 -72.73
N GLU A 158 43.32 67.06 -73.11
CA GLU A 158 42.92 66.86 -74.51
C GLU A 158 42.61 68.19 -75.22
N LYS A 159 42.08 69.20 -74.53
CA LYS A 159 41.93 70.57 -75.08
C LYS A 159 43.28 71.26 -75.24
N GLU A 160 44.15 71.23 -74.23
CA GLU A 160 45.50 71.81 -74.33
C GLU A 160 46.29 71.16 -75.46
N ARG A 161 46.18 69.84 -75.67
CA ARG A 161 46.76 69.16 -76.84
C ARG A 161 46.21 69.68 -78.17
N LYS A 162 44.89 69.97 -78.24
CA LYS A 162 44.24 70.50 -79.46
C LYS A 162 44.55 71.98 -79.70
N GLU A 163 44.69 72.77 -78.65
CA GLU A 163 45.02 74.21 -78.71
C GLU A 163 46.52 74.44 -78.94
N SER A 164 47.39 73.55 -78.45
CA SER A 164 48.83 73.52 -78.72
C SER A 164 49.21 73.20 -80.17
N ASN A 165 48.22 72.92 -81.05
CA ASN A 165 48.45 72.88 -82.51
C ASN A 165 48.55 74.29 -83.14
N PHE A 166 48.42 75.38 -82.36
CA PHE A 166 48.84 76.72 -82.77
C PHE A 166 50.30 76.97 -82.39
N ALA A 167 51.11 77.35 -83.37
CA ALA A 167 52.55 77.55 -83.25
C ALA A 167 52.97 78.50 -82.11
N ASP A 168 54.04 78.11 -81.40
CA ASP A 168 54.92 78.94 -80.54
C ASP A 168 54.46 79.38 -79.13
N LEU A 169 53.66 78.59 -78.41
CA LEU A 169 53.77 78.54 -76.94
C LEU A 169 54.89 77.54 -76.59
N SER A 170 56.01 78.03 -76.05
CA SER A 170 57.28 77.30 -75.94
C SER A 170 57.10 75.83 -75.52
N LEU A 171 57.59 74.91 -76.36
CA LEU A 171 57.50 73.46 -76.18
C LEU A 171 57.81 73.02 -74.74
N THR A 172 58.77 73.68 -74.09
CA THR A 172 59.21 73.49 -72.70
C THR A 172 58.13 73.79 -71.65
N ARG A 173 57.31 74.82 -71.86
CA ARG A 173 56.21 75.17 -70.94
C ARG A 173 55.04 74.22 -71.10
N ALA A 174 54.75 73.80 -72.33
CA ALA A 174 53.74 72.78 -72.61
C ALA A 174 54.15 71.40 -72.06
N THR A 175 55.42 70.99 -72.20
CA THR A 175 55.91 69.73 -71.60
C THR A 175 55.94 69.78 -70.08
N ALA A 176 56.31 70.91 -69.46
CA ALA A 176 56.27 71.06 -68.00
C ALA A 176 54.84 70.99 -67.46
N SER A 177 53.88 71.62 -68.15
CA SER A 177 52.45 71.50 -67.83
C SER A 177 52.01 70.03 -67.94
N LEU A 178 52.30 69.36 -69.06
CA LEU A 178 51.94 67.94 -69.24
C LEU A 178 52.57 67.00 -68.20
N GLU A 179 53.79 67.27 -67.74
CA GLU A 179 54.43 66.52 -66.66
C GLU A 179 53.76 66.78 -65.30
N GLU A 180 53.47 68.03 -64.97
CA GLU A 180 52.80 68.41 -63.72
C GLU A 180 51.38 67.78 -63.64
N TRP A 181 50.66 67.77 -64.77
CA TRP A 181 49.38 67.10 -64.90
C TRP A 181 49.47 65.59 -64.84
N GLY A 182 50.50 65.00 -65.44
CA GLY A 182 50.77 63.56 -65.33
C GLY A 182 51.05 63.13 -63.89
N ILE A 183 51.74 63.97 -63.12
CA ILE A 183 51.99 63.77 -61.69
C ILE A 183 50.69 63.90 -60.88
N GLU A 184 49.89 64.94 -61.11
CA GLU A 184 48.59 65.11 -60.43
C GLU A 184 47.62 63.97 -60.75
N ARG A 185 47.51 63.57 -62.02
CA ARG A 185 46.70 62.42 -62.45
C ARG A 185 47.13 61.14 -61.74
N ASN A 186 48.42 60.81 -61.75
CA ASN A 186 48.92 59.60 -61.10
C ASN A 186 48.65 59.62 -59.58
N ALA A 187 48.77 60.79 -58.94
CA ALA A 187 48.44 60.96 -57.53
C ALA A 187 46.94 60.69 -57.25
N TYR A 188 46.04 61.14 -58.13
CA TYR A 188 44.61 60.86 -58.03
C TYR A 188 44.26 59.40 -58.33
N GLU A 189 44.85 58.79 -59.36
CA GLU A 189 44.64 57.36 -59.68
C GLU A 189 45.11 56.45 -58.52
N ASP A 190 46.25 56.78 -57.89
CA ASP A 190 46.74 56.06 -56.72
C ASP A 190 45.80 56.24 -55.51
N GLN A 191 45.22 57.44 -55.31
CA GLN A 191 44.20 57.66 -54.28
C GLN A 191 42.92 56.86 -54.55
N CYS A 192 42.43 56.83 -55.80
CA CYS A 192 41.27 56.02 -56.18
C CYS A 192 41.52 54.54 -55.92
N ARG A 193 42.72 54.03 -56.26
CA ARG A 193 43.07 52.63 -56.04
C ARG A 193 43.06 52.26 -54.55
N ARG A 194 43.62 53.12 -53.69
CA ARG A 194 43.59 52.94 -52.22
C ARG A 194 42.16 52.96 -51.67
N LEU A 195 41.35 53.94 -52.05
CA LEU A 195 39.95 54.05 -51.61
C LEU A 195 39.10 52.86 -52.06
N THR A 196 39.40 52.28 -53.23
CA THR A 196 38.70 51.10 -53.74
C THR A 196 39.04 49.84 -52.92
N GLU A 197 40.31 49.68 -52.54
CA GLU A 197 40.77 48.57 -51.68
C GLU A 197 40.23 48.71 -50.26
N GLU A 198 40.26 49.93 -49.69
CA GLU A 198 39.67 50.24 -48.38
C GLU A 198 38.16 49.95 -48.37
N ASN A 199 37.43 50.32 -49.44
CA ASN A 199 36.01 50.01 -49.59
C ASN A 199 35.74 48.50 -49.62
N LYS A 200 36.57 47.71 -50.32
CA LYS A 200 36.43 46.23 -50.35
C LYS A 200 36.67 45.62 -48.98
N ALA A 201 37.70 46.08 -48.27
CA ALA A 201 38.00 45.62 -46.93
C ALA A 201 36.86 45.92 -45.94
N LEU A 202 36.30 47.13 -45.99
CA LEU A 202 35.17 47.53 -45.15
C LEU A 202 33.92 46.69 -45.41
N ARG A 203 33.60 46.38 -46.68
CA ARG A 203 32.46 45.48 -47.00
C ARG A 203 32.65 44.09 -46.40
N SER A 204 33.85 43.51 -46.53
CA SER A 204 34.13 42.18 -45.97
C SER A 204 33.89 42.15 -44.46
N ILE A 205 34.43 43.13 -43.74
CA ILE A 205 34.27 43.23 -42.27
C ILE A 205 32.79 43.33 -41.88
N ILE A 206 32.01 44.16 -42.59
CA ILE A 206 30.58 44.34 -42.33
C ILE A 206 29.80 43.03 -42.54
N ASP A 207 30.10 42.30 -43.62
CA ASP A 207 29.40 41.07 -43.96
C ASP A 207 29.76 39.93 -43.00
N ASP A 208 31.04 39.82 -42.62
CA ASP A 208 31.55 38.81 -41.68
C ASP A 208 30.98 39.02 -40.26
N GLU A 209 31.09 40.23 -39.70
CA GLU A 209 30.56 40.56 -38.35
C GLU A 209 29.04 40.39 -38.28
N LYS A 210 28.33 40.71 -39.38
CA LYS A 210 26.87 40.56 -39.43
C LYS A 210 26.47 39.08 -39.43
N GLN A 211 27.15 38.22 -40.18
CA GLN A 211 26.79 36.80 -40.24
C GLN A 211 27.08 36.09 -38.92
N GLU A 212 28.26 36.32 -38.33
CA GLU A 212 28.69 35.64 -37.09
C GLU A 212 27.73 35.93 -35.92
N VAL A 213 27.44 37.22 -35.67
CA VAL A 213 26.59 37.62 -34.55
C VAL A 213 25.13 37.21 -34.76
N THR A 214 24.63 37.25 -36.00
CA THR A 214 23.25 36.83 -36.30
C THR A 214 23.07 35.33 -36.04
N LEU A 215 24.02 34.51 -36.49
CA LEU A 215 24.02 33.06 -36.27
C LEU A 215 24.05 32.70 -34.78
N GLU A 216 24.91 33.36 -34.00
CA GLU A 216 25.07 33.06 -32.58
C GLU A 216 23.83 33.46 -31.77
N VAL A 217 23.20 34.60 -32.10
CA VAL A 217 21.94 35.03 -31.49
C VAL A 217 20.79 34.08 -31.85
N GLU A 218 20.67 33.65 -33.12
CA GLU A 218 19.61 32.72 -33.53
C GLU A 218 19.76 31.34 -32.88
N GLN A 219 20.98 30.82 -32.78
CA GLN A 219 21.25 29.56 -32.10
C GLN A 219 20.87 29.65 -30.61
N LEU A 220 21.24 30.74 -29.92
CA LEU A 220 20.86 30.92 -28.52
C LEU A 220 19.36 31.12 -28.31
N LYS A 221 18.64 31.79 -29.24
CA LYS A 221 17.17 31.87 -29.19
C LYS A 221 16.55 30.49 -29.18
N LEU A 222 17.06 29.59 -30.02
CA LEU A 222 16.54 28.24 -30.16
C LEU A 222 16.81 27.41 -28.89
N VAL A 223 18.03 27.46 -28.38
CA VAL A 223 18.42 26.78 -27.12
C VAL A 223 17.65 27.33 -25.91
N LEU A 224 17.45 28.65 -25.84
CA LEU A 224 16.67 29.28 -24.79
C LEU A 224 15.20 28.84 -24.84
N ALA A 225 14.58 28.81 -26.03
CA ALA A 225 13.20 28.37 -26.19
C ALA A 225 13.01 26.91 -25.77
N GLU A 226 13.94 26.02 -26.12
CA GLU A 226 13.94 24.62 -25.67
C GLU A 226 14.10 24.51 -24.15
N ALA A 227 15.04 25.23 -23.55
CA ALA A 227 15.25 25.24 -22.10
C ALA A 227 14.05 25.81 -21.33
N GLN A 228 13.38 26.83 -21.87
CA GLN A 228 12.12 27.36 -21.33
C GLN A 228 11.01 26.32 -21.39
N SER A 229 10.86 25.62 -22.51
CA SER A 229 9.88 24.52 -22.63
C SER A 229 10.16 23.40 -21.63
N ASP A 230 11.42 23.01 -21.44
CA ASP A 230 11.78 21.99 -20.47
C ASP A 230 11.55 22.45 -19.02
N ALA A 231 11.86 23.71 -18.69
CA ALA A 231 11.55 24.29 -17.39
C ALA A 231 10.04 24.26 -17.09
N GLU A 232 9.20 24.57 -18.09
CA GLU A 232 7.75 24.46 -17.96
C GLU A 232 7.28 23.02 -17.73
N LYS A 233 7.83 22.03 -18.47
CA LYS A 233 7.52 20.61 -18.26
C LYS A 233 7.84 20.16 -16.84
N TYR A 234 9.04 20.47 -16.34
CA TYR A 234 9.43 20.11 -14.97
C TYR A 234 8.56 20.80 -13.91
N ARG A 235 8.16 22.06 -14.15
CA ARG A 235 7.22 22.77 -13.28
C ARG A 235 5.86 22.07 -13.25
N THR A 236 5.31 21.70 -14.40
CA THR A 236 4.04 20.95 -14.47
C THR A 236 4.14 19.60 -13.77
N GLN A 237 5.22 18.85 -13.98
CA GLN A 237 5.46 17.58 -13.28
C GLN A 237 5.57 17.77 -11.76
N PHE A 238 6.23 18.84 -11.31
CA PHE A 238 6.31 19.17 -9.90
C PHE A 238 4.95 19.54 -9.31
N GLU A 239 4.12 20.30 -10.04
CA GLU A 239 2.76 20.65 -9.63
C GLU A 239 1.87 19.39 -9.53
N MET A 240 1.92 18.48 -10.52
CA MET A 240 1.22 17.19 -10.48
C MET A 240 1.67 16.33 -9.29
N ALA A 241 2.99 16.16 -9.09
CA ALA A 241 3.52 15.39 -7.96
C ALA A 241 3.13 16.02 -6.60
N THR A 242 2.98 17.34 -6.54
CA THR A 242 2.49 18.05 -5.35
C THR A 242 1.02 17.71 -5.07
N GLN A 243 0.19 17.69 -6.12
CA GLN A 243 -1.22 17.33 -6.02
C GLN A 243 -1.39 15.85 -5.65
N GLU A 244 -0.67 14.94 -6.30
CA GLU A 244 -0.66 13.51 -5.97
C GLU A 244 -0.27 13.30 -4.51
N ARG A 245 0.79 13.96 -4.03
CA ARG A 245 1.20 13.88 -2.62
C ARG A 245 0.13 14.41 -1.67
N LYS A 246 -0.61 15.45 -2.05
CA LYS A 246 -1.72 15.99 -1.24
C LYS A 246 -2.86 14.99 -1.16
N MET A 247 -3.31 14.46 -2.29
CA MET A 247 -4.36 13.43 -2.38
C MET A 247 -3.98 12.18 -1.59
N LEU A 248 -2.75 11.69 -1.73
CA LEU A 248 -2.27 10.53 -1.00
C LEU A 248 -2.14 10.80 0.51
N LYS A 249 -1.81 12.03 0.91
CA LYS A 249 -1.80 12.41 2.33
C LYS A 249 -3.22 12.42 2.90
N GLU A 250 -4.19 12.95 2.17
CA GLU A 250 -5.62 12.94 2.54
C GLU A 250 -6.13 11.50 2.63
N GLN A 251 -5.85 10.65 1.63
CA GLN A 251 -6.18 9.22 1.66
C GLN A 251 -5.51 8.47 2.81
N HIS A 252 -4.25 8.79 3.13
CA HIS A 252 -3.56 8.20 4.27
C HIS A 252 -4.17 8.68 5.60
N GLU A 253 -4.59 9.94 5.72
CA GLU A 253 -5.27 10.45 6.91
C GLU A 253 -6.67 9.84 7.06
N GLU A 254 -7.40 9.60 5.97
CA GLU A 254 -8.67 8.86 5.97
C GLU A 254 -8.46 7.39 6.34
N SER A 255 -7.56 6.69 5.65
CA SER A 255 -7.22 5.29 5.94
C SER A 255 -6.70 5.12 7.36
N ARG A 256 -5.97 6.12 7.89
CA ARG A 256 -5.52 6.13 9.28
C ARG A 256 -6.69 6.32 10.24
N LYS A 257 -7.61 7.24 9.99
CA LYS A 257 -8.82 7.41 10.82
C LYS A 257 -9.69 6.16 10.80
N GLU A 258 -9.81 5.53 9.63
CA GLU A 258 -10.53 4.27 9.45
C GLU A 258 -9.84 3.12 10.20
N ASN A 259 -8.52 2.99 10.09
CA ASN A 259 -7.73 2.03 10.87
C ASN A 259 -7.81 2.31 12.37
N GLU A 260 -7.71 3.56 12.80
CA GLU A 260 -7.84 3.95 14.22
C GLU A 260 -9.26 3.67 14.73
N PHE A 261 -10.28 3.85 13.89
CA PHE A 261 -11.66 3.50 14.20
C PHE A 261 -11.83 1.98 14.33
N TYR A 262 -11.33 1.18 13.39
CA TYR A 262 -11.40 -0.28 13.45
C TYR A 262 -10.52 -0.86 14.55
N GLN A 263 -9.31 -0.34 14.77
CA GLN A 263 -8.47 -0.70 15.90
C GLN A 263 -9.13 -0.36 17.21
N LYS A 264 -9.73 0.82 17.36
CA LYS A 264 -10.54 1.13 18.55
C LYS A 264 -11.74 0.21 18.67
N GLN A 265 -12.45 -0.15 17.61
CA GLN A 265 -13.52 -1.15 17.75
C GLN A 265 -12.98 -2.52 18.22
N ILE A 266 -11.81 -2.93 17.70
CA ILE A 266 -11.15 -4.19 18.05
C ILE A 266 -10.62 -4.17 19.50
N GLU A 267 -9.97 -3.07 19.91
CA GLU A 267 -9.36 -2.82 21.23
C GLU A 267 -10.40 -2.46 22.31
N GLU A 268 -11.38 -1.61 22.00
CA GLU A 268 -12.39 -1.13 22.95
C GLU A 268 -13.48 -2.18 23.24
N THR A 269 -13.75 -3.15 22.35
CA THR A 269 -14.99 -3.96 22.56
C THR A 269 -14.95 -5.46 22.32
N LYS A 270 -14.00 -6.09 21.63
CA LYS A 270 -14.27 -7.46 21.14
C LYS A 270 -13.15 -8.47 21.33
N LEU A 271 -11.94 -8.30 20.82
CA LEU A 271 -11.02 -9.45 20.78
C LEU A 271 -10.53 -9.88 22.17
N GLU A 272 -10.08 -8.95 22.99
CA GLU A 272 -9.54 -9.28 24.32
C GLU A 272 -10.65 -9.71 25.30
N GLN A 273 -11.80 -9.03 25.23
CA GLN A 273 -13.00 -9.42 25.98
C GLN A 273 -13.52 -10.78 25.54
N ILE A 274 -13.68 -11.03 24.23
CA ILE A 274 -14.11 -12.34 23.69
C ILE A 274 -13.10 -13.43 24.03
N ARG A 275 -11.79 -13.18 23.99
CA ARG A 275 -10.75 -14.13 24.43
C ARG A 275 -10.87 -14.45 25.93
N SER A 276 -11.09 -13.43 26.76
CA SER A 276 -11.29 -13.64 28.21
C SER A 276 -12.56 -14.42 28.50
N GLU A 277 -13.66 -14.12 27.80
CA GLU A 277 -14.93 -14.84 27.91
C GLU A 277 -14.83 -16.26 27.33
N PHE A 278 -14.04 -16.44 26.27
CA PHE A 278 -13.78 -17.74 25.68
C PHE A 278 -13.06 -18.64 26.69
N GLU A 279 -12.03 -18.12 27.37
CA GLU A 279 -11.31 -18.85 28.41
C GLU A 279 -12.18 -19.16 29.64
N THR A 280 -13.08 -18.27 30.06
CA THR A 280 -14.01 -18.55 31.17
C THR A 280 -15.05 -19.62 30.79
N VAL A 281 -15.58 -19.57 29.57
CA VAL A 281 -16.51 -20.59 29.05
C VAL A 281 -15.81 -21.95 28.90
N LYS A 282 -14.56 -21.97 28.44
CA LYS A 282 -13.74 -23.18 28.34
C LYS A 282 -13.50 -23.84 29.70
N LYS A 283 -13.12 -23.07 30.73
CA LYS A 283 -12.99 -23.58 32.11
C LYS A 283 -14.30 -24.12 32.66
N SER A 284 -15.41 -23.42 32.40
CA SER A 284 -16.74 -23.88 32.81
C SER A 284 -17.13 -25.21 32.14
N LEU A 285 -16.76 -25.40 30.87
CA LEU A 285 -16.96 -26.66 30.16
C LEU A 285 -16.15 -27.80 30.79
N GLU A 286 -14.89 -27.55 31.14
CA GLU A 286 -14.02 -28.54 31.80
C GLU A 286 -14.60 -28.98 33.15
N GLU A 287 -15.10 -28.04 33.96
CA GLU A 287 -15.75 -28.31 35.25
C GLU A 287 -17.04 -29.11 35.09
N MET A 288 -17.91 -28.73 34.15
CA MET A 288 -19.16 -29.43 33.87
C MET A 288 -18.91 -30.86 33.37
N THR A 289 -17.88 -31.04 32.55
CA THR A 289 -17.49 -32.37 32.05
C THR A 289 -16.98 -33.26 33.19
N LYS A 290 -16.18 -32.70 34.11
CA LYS A 290 -15.76 -33.42 35.34
C LYS A 290 -16.96 -33.85 36.18
N LEU A 291 -17.91 -32.94 36.42
CA LEU A 291 -19.14 -33.23 37.17
C LEU A 291 -19.98 -34.31 36.50
N GLN A 292 -20.07 -34.32 35.16
CA GLN A 292 -20.76 -35.38 34.42
C GLN A 292 -20.11 -36.74 34.65
N VAL A 293 -18.77 -36.82 34.58
CA VAL A 293 -18.01 -38.05 34.85
C VAL A 293 -18.25 -38.53 36.28
N GLU A 294 -18.17 -37.64 37.28
CA GLU A 294 -18.44 -38.00 38.68
C GLU A 294 -19.87 -38.50 38.91
N THR A 295 -20.85 -37.89 38.23
CA THR A 295 -22.27 -38.28 38.32
C THR A 295 -22.48 -39.67 37.73
N GLU A 296 -21.87 -39.99 36.59
CA GLU A 296 -21.90 -41.34 36.02
C GLU A 296 -21.18 -42.36 36.92
N GLU A 297 -20.04 -42.02 37.49
CA GLU A 297 -19.35 -42.90 38.44
C GLU A 297 -20.21 -43.22 39.67
N ARG A 298 -20.92 -42.22 40.22
CA ARG A 298 -21.86 -42.42 41.34
C ARG A 298 -23.04 -43.31 40.93
N ARG A 299 -23.59 -43.12 39.73
CA ARG A 299 -24.66 -43.96 39.18
C ARG A 299 -24.22 -45.41 39.01
N LEU A 300 -23.01 -45.64 38.47
CA LEU A 300 -22.43 -46.97 38.32
C LEU A 300 -22.21 -47.65 39.67
N LYS A 301 -21.67 -46.94 40.67
CA LYS A 301 -21.52 -47.43 42.05
C LYS A 301 -22.87 -47.82 42.67
N MET A 302 -23.92 -47.03 42.46
CA MET A 302 -25.27 -47.37 42.92
C MET A 302 -25.84 -48.62 42.24
N LEU A 303 -25.60 -48.79 40.94
CA LEU A 303 -25.97 -50.00 40.20
C LEU A 303 -25.23 -51.25 40.72
N GLU A 304 -23.95 -51.12 41.10
CA GLU A 304 -23.19 -52.20 41.73
C GLU A 304 -23.76 -52.56 43.11
N ILE A 305 -24.06 -51.57 43.96
CA ILE A 305 -24.72 -51.78 45.25
C ILE A 305 -26.08 -52.48 45.06
N PHE A 306 -26.86 -52.10 44.04
CA PHE A 306 -28.14 -52.74 43.71
C PHE A 306 -27.94 -54.20 43.31
N LYS A 307 -26.96 -54.49 42.45
CA LYS A 307 -26.60 -55.86 42.03
C LYS A 307 -26.17 -56.71 43.22
N ASP A 308 -25.34 -56.19 44.11
CA ASP A 308 -24.81 -56.92 45.25
C ASP A 308 -25.82 -57.09 46.38
N SER A 309 -26.65 -56.08 46.66
CA SER A 309 -27.78 -56.19 47.58
C SER A 309 -28.78 -57.24 47.10
N ARG A 310 -29.12 -57.24 45.79
CA ARG A 310 -29.96 -58.27 45.17
C ARG A 310 -29.34 -59.67 45.28
N LYS A 311 -28.04 -59.82 45.01
CA LYS A 311 -27.33 -61.11 45.20
C LYS A 311 -27.42 -61.56 46.66
N LYS A 312 -27.10 -60.70 47.63
CA LYS A 312 -27.13 -61.00 49.08
C LYS A 312 -28.53 -61.40 49.56
N THR A 313 -29.57 -60.70 49.13
CA THR A 313 -30.96 -61.05 49.46
C THR A 313 -31.35 -62.41 48.87
N ILE A 314 -31.00 -62.68 47.60
CA ILE A 314 -31.23 -63.98 46.96
C ILE A 314 -30.46 -65.11 47.67
N THR A 315 -29.19 -64.89 48.05
CA THR A 315 -28.37 -65.87 48.77
C THR A 315 -28.76 -66.04 50.23
N ASN A 316 -29.34 -65.04 50.90
CA ASN A 316 -29.85 -65.19 52.28
C ASN A 316 -31.23 -65.87 52.32
N LEU A 317 -32.00 -65.77 51.24
CA LEU A 317 -33.27 -66.47 51.08
C LEU A 317 -33.04 -67.94 50.64
N ARG A 318 -32.06 -68.24 49.77
CA ARG A 318 -31.82 -69.59 49.20
C ARG A 318 -31.60 -70.73 50.22
N PRO A 319 -30.73 -70.64 51.24
CA PRO A 319 -30.45 -71.73 52.17
C PRO A 319 -31.64 -72.12 53.04
N ARG A 320 -32.62 -71.22 53.21
CA ARG A 320 -33.80 -71.45 54.05
C ARG A 320 -35.00 -72.00 53.28
N PHE A 321 -34.95 -72.02 51.94
CA PHE A 321 -35.89 -72.77 51.10
C PHE A 321 -35.49 -74.25 50.91
N ALA A 322 -34.20 -74.59 51.08
CA ALA A 322 -33.76 -75.99 51.04
C ALA A 322 -34.34 -76.81 52.22
N SER A 323 -34.59 -76.19 53.38
CA SER A 323 -35.15 -76.88 54.56
C SER A 323 -36.67 -77.11 54.52
N LEU A 324 -37.38 -76.61 53.49
CA LEU A 324 -38.81 -76.86 53.29
C LEU A 324 -39.10 -77.89 52.19
N ARG A 325 -38.04 -78.46 51.57
CA ARG A 325 -38.15 -79.52 50.55
C ARG A 325 -37.69 -80.90 51.02
N SER A 326 -37.47 -81.10 52.33
CA SER A 326 -37.15 -82.42 52.90
C SER A 326 -38.25 -83.01 53.78
N CYS A 327 -39.51 -82.81 53.40
CA CYS A 327 -40.63 -83.61 53.90
C CYS A 327 -41.37 -84.26 52.72
N ASP A 328 -40.77 -85.30 52.13
CA ASP A 328 -41.53 -86.44 51.60
C ASP A 328 -42.03 -87.23 52.85
N CYS A 329 -43.27 -87.71 53.00
CA CYS A 329 -44.00 -88.58 52.08
C CYS A 329 -45.53 -88.58 52.36
N ARG A 330 -46.32 -88.81 51.30
CA ARG A 330 -47.69 -89.42 51.21
C ARG A 330 -48.86 -88.58 51.75
N ALA A 331 -50.00 -88.36 51.07
CA ALA A 331 -50.62 -89.00 49.91
C ALA A 331 -51.72 -88.08 49.30
N GLY A 332 -52.08 -88.29 48.04
CA GLY A 332 -53.39 -87.90 47.47
C GLY A 332 -53.33 -87.05 46.19
N PRO A 333 -53.90 -87.50 45.05
CA PRO A 333 -53.75 -86.84 43.76
C PRO A 333 -54.78 -85.72 43.59
N PHE A 334 -54.34 -84.51 43.26
CA PHE A 334 -55.20 -83.52 42.58
C PHE A 334 -54.67 -83.33 41.16
N ARG A 335 -55.42 -83.88 40.20
CA ARG A 335 -55.21 -83.68 38.76
C ARG A 335 -55.66 -82.27 38.36
N SER A 336 -54.77 -81.60 37.60
CA SER A 336 -55.04 -80.83 36.36
C SER A 336 -55.96 -79.60 36.48
N THR A 337 -55.75 -78.44 35.88
CA THR A 337 -55.08 -78.02 34.64
C THR A 337 -54.92 -76.49 34.74
N LYS A 338 -53.89 -75.92 34.10
CA LYS A 338 -53.97 -74.73 33.21
C LYS A 338 -52.60 -74.05 33.06
N THR A 339 -51.99 -74.34 31.90
CA THR A 339 -51.42 -73.37 30.94
C THR A 339 -50.68 -72.15 31.48
N ALA A 340 -49.35 -72.18 31.32
CA ALA A 340 -48.50 -70.99 31.26
C ALA A 340 -48.47 -70.45 29.82
N PRO A 341 -48.65 -69.13 29.56
CA PRO A 341 -48.36 -68.54 28.27
C PRO A 341 -46.86 -68.25 28.17
N SER A 342 -46.22 -68.84 27.16
CA SER A 342 -44.89 -68.49 26.68
C SER A 342 -44.95 -67.18 25.89
N TRP A 343 -44.12 -66.20 26.24
CA TRP A 343 -43.78 -65.10 25.34
C TRP A 343 -42.29 -64.79 25.41
N ARG A 344 -41.63 -65.00 24.26
CA ARG A 344 -40.41 -64.35 23.76
C ARG A 344 -40.45 -64.49 22.24
N PRO A 345 -39.69 -63.67 21.48
CA PRO A 345 -38.96 -62.46 21.88
C PRO A 345 -39.81 -61.20 21.83
#